data_AF-A0A1M5JYL2-F1
#
_entry.id   AF-A0A1M5JYL2-F1
#
_cell.length_a   1.000
_cell.length_b   1.000
_cell.length_c   1.000
_cell.angle_alpha   90.00
_cell.angle_beta   90.00
_cell.angle_gamma   90.00
#
_symmetry.space_group_name_H-M   'P 1'
#
loop_
_entity.id
_entity.type
_entity.pdbx_description
1 polymer ?
#
loop_
_entity_poly.entity_id
_entity_poly.type
_entity_poly.pdbx_seq_one_letter_code
_entity_poly.pdbx_strand_id
1 'polypeptide(L)'
;MFPAFDHEGFLPTGVYSCTGEQFLQHFMSSPYRREYRQTILNIFDFAAHYGATSVLVGGSFVTNKPEPRDIDCVILFKSASQIPPRIESLDISGNSVDIFFASSDQPQLVASFLKLMSTSRFEDRVGVVDVQIRRSEGLCWDITWEPDEDLYEVVRRAYIQRHYVEKTLRTKGLVTIHGIRTHAEWNAEVALNASANGWTVAPFHYGYVEATVFLNLAHACRSHLLQYSRITTS
;
A
#
# COMPACT_ATOMS: atom_id res chain seq x y z
N MET A 1 31.44 -6.54 5.58
CA MET A 1 31.95 -5.29 4.99
C MET A 1 31.58 -5.33 3.53
N PHE A 2 30.90 -4.30 3.02
CA PHE A 2 30.48 -4.27 1.62
C PHE A 2 31.69 -4.03 0.70
N PRO A 3 31.71 -4.60 -0.52
CA PRO A 3 32.68 -4.24 -1.53
C PRO A 3 32.51 -2.78 -1.96
N ALA A 4 33.52 -2.22 -2.63
CA ALA A 4 33.37 -0.94 -3.30
C ALA A 4 32.33 -1.04 -4.42
N PHE A 5 31.60 0.05 -4.65
CA PHE A 5 30.73 0.16 -5.82
C PHE A 5 31.53 0.08 -7.11
N ASP A 6 30.90 -0.41 -8.17
CA ASP A 6 31.49 -0.43 -9.51
C ASP A 6 31.55 0.98 -10.13
N HIS A 7 32.07 1.05 -11.36
CA HIS A 7 32.21 2.28 -12.12
C HIS A 7 30.89 2.98 -12.44
N GLU A 8 29.77 2.26 -12.43
CA GLU A 8 28.42 2.81 -12.65
C GLU A 8 27.71 3.16 -11.34
N GLY A 9 28.34 2.83 -10.21
CA GLY A 9 27.84 3.11 -8.88
C GLY A 9 26.92 2.03 -8.30
N PHE A 10 26.86 0.86 -8.93
CA PHE A 10 26.13 -0.28 -8.39
C PHE A 10 26.98 -1.09 -7.42
N LEU A 11 26.30 -1.77 -6.51
CA LEU A 11 26.94 -2.83 -5.74
C LEU A 11 27.27 -3.98 -6.72
N PRO A 12 28.48 -4.54 -6.71
CA PRO A 12 28.82 -5.68 -7.56
C PRO A 12 27.83 -6.84 -7.37
N THR A 13 27.66 -7.67 -8.39
CA THR A 13 26.71 -8.79 -8.34
C THR A 13 26.96 -9.69 -7.13
N GLY A 14 25.90 -9.98 -6.38
CA GLY A 14 25.94 -10.85 -5.20
C GLY A 14 24.86 -10.51 -4.18
N VAL A 15 24.71 -11.36 -3.17
CA VAL A 15 23.85 -11.10 -2.00
C VAL A 15 24.76 -10.86 -0.80
N TYR A 16 24.66 -9.67 -0.20
CA TYR A 16 25.55 -9.25 0.87
C TYR A 16 24.81 -9.17 2.20
N SER A 17 25.08 -10.13 3.09
CA SER A 17 24.43 -10.21 4.39
C SER A 17 25.03 -9.22 5.40
N CYS A 18 24.17 -8.56 6.18
CA CYS A 18 24.59 -7.62 7.23
C CYS A 18 23.54 -7.50 8.35
N THR A 19 23.90 -6.85 9.46
CA THR A 19 22.91 -6.43 10.47
C THR A 19 22.26 -5.10 10.08
N GLY A 20 21.10 -4.78 10.67
CA GLY A 20 20.46 -3.47 10.48
C GLY A 20 21.38 -2.29 10.84
N GLU A 21 22.21 -2.43 11.88
CA GLU A 21 23.20 -1.40 12.24
C GLU A 21 24.27 -1.22 11.15
N GLN A 22 24.81 -2.31 10.61
CA GLN A 22 25.79 -2.27 9.52
C GLN A 22 25.18 -1.66 8.25
N PHE A 23 23.93 -2.00 7.95
CA PHE A 23 23.18 -1.40 6.84
C PHE A 23 23.08 0.12 7.00
N LEU A 24 22.60 0.58 8.15
CA LEU A 24 22.44 2.00 8.44
C LEU A 24 23.79 2.73 8.41
N GLN A 25 24.83 2.15 9.01
CA GLN A 25 26.16 2.76 9.02
C GLN A 25 26.73 2.93 7.61
N HIS A 26 26.51 1.96 6.71
CA HIS A 26 27.08 1.98 5.37
C HIS A 26 26.27 2.86 4.41
N PHE A 27 24.95 2.69 4.37
CA PHE A 27 24.11 3.32 3.35
C PHE A 27 23.54 4.69 3.77
N MET A 28 23.63 5.12 5.04
CA MET A 28 23.07 6.40 5.52
C MET A 28 24.11 7.52 5.64
N SER A 29 25.04 7.56 4.69
CA SER A 29 26.18 8.48 4.71
C SER A 29 25.78 9.94 4.39
N SER A 30 24.84 10.15 3.44
CA SER A 30 24.42 11.48 3.00
C SER A 30 23.27 12.06 3.85
N PRO A 31 23.14 13.41 3.97
CA PRO A 31 22.01 14.05 4.65
C PRO A 31 20.65 13.62 4.08
N TYR A 32 20.54 13.52 2.75
CA TYR A 32 19.30 13.09 2.08
C TYR A 32 18.88 11.68 2.50
N ARG A 33 19.82 10.73 2.51
CA ARG A 33 19.53 9.36 2.91
C ARG A 33 19.13 9.23 4.38
N ARG A 34 19.58 10.14 5.25
CA ARG A 34 19.18 10.14 6.67
C ARG A 34 17.69 10.42 6.86
N GLU A 35 17.00 11.05 5.91
CA GLU A 35 15.55 11.25 5.96
C GLU A 35 14.79 9.92 5.95
N TYR A 36 15.36 8.90 5.29
CA TYR A 36 14.81 7.55 5.24
C TYR A 36 15.10 6.73 6.51
N ARG A 37 15.85 7.26 7.48
CA ARG A 37 16.28 6.48 8.65
C ARG A 37 15.13 5.91 9.45
N GLN A 38 14.14 6.74 9.75
CA GLN A 38 12.98 6.27 10.50
C GLN A 38 12.15 5.28 9.67
N THR A 39 12.10 5.47 8.36
CA THR A 39 11.38 4.57 7.45
C THR A 39 11.99 3.17 7.44
N ILE A 40 13.32 3.09 7.28
CA ILE A 40 14.06 1.82 7.30
C ILE A 40 13.96 1.13 8.66
N LEU A 41 14.07 1.90 9.77
CA LEU A 41 13.87 1.36 11.11
C LEU A 41 12.46 0.78 11.28
N ASN A 42 11.43 1.48 10.81
CA ASN A 42 10.06 0.99 10.87
C ASN A 42 9.88 -0.31 10.06
N ILE A 43 10.54 -0.45 8.91
CA ILE A 43 10.54 -1.69 8.11
C ILE A 43 11.22 -2.83 8.90
N PHE A 44 12.37 -2.57 9.53
CA PHE A 44 13.08 -3.57 10.32
C PHE A 44 12.30 -3.97 11.57
N ASP A 45 11.69 -3.01 12.27
CA ASP A 45 10.85 -3.25 13.44
C ASP A 45 9.60 -4.04 13.06
N PHE A 46 8.97 -3.71 11.92
CA PHE A 46 7.86 -4.49 11.37
C PHE A 46 8.29 -5.94 11.08
N ALA A 47 9.40 -6.12 10.37
CA ALA A 47 9.93 -7.44 10.03
C ALA A 47 10.24 -8.25 11.31
N ALA A 48 10.85 -7.62 12.31
CA ALA A 48 11.15 -8.24 13.60
C ALA A 48 9.87 -8.63 14.35
N HIS A 49 8.89 -7.73 14.39
CA HIS A 49 7.61 -7.94 15.08
C HIS A 49 6.86 -9.16 14.54
N TYR A 50 6.80 -9.31 13.21
CA TYR A 50 6.15 -10.46 12.56
C TYR A 50 7.04 -11.71 12.46
N GLY A 51 8.26 -11.67 13.01
CA GLY A 51 9.16 -12.82 13.07
C GLY A 51 9.75 -13.21 11.72
N ALA A 52 9.97 -12.24 10.84
CA ALA A 52 10.70 -12.39 9.59
C ALA A 52 12.15 -12.85 9.86
N THR A 53 12.76 -13.53 8.90
CA THR A 53 14.15 -13.96 8.96
C THR A 53 15.08 -12.84 8.55
N SER A 54 14.77 -12.15 7.45
CA SER A 54 15.59 -11.06 6.93
C SER A 54 14.79 -10.12 6.01
N VAL A 55 15.42 -9.01 5.62
CA VAL A 55 14.89 -8.04 4.65
C VAL A 55 15.91 -7.89 3.53
N LEU A 56 15.54 -8.29 2.32
CA LEU A 56 16.32 -8.03 1.12
C LEU A 56 16.08 -6.58 0.69
N VAL A 57 17.14 -5.82 0.45
CA VAL A 57 17.08 -4.43 -0.01
C VAL A 57 17.85 -4.33 -1.33
N GLY A 58 17.23 -3.69 -2.31
CA GLY A 58 17.76 -3.55 -3.67
C GLY A 58 17.49 -2.16 -4.21
N GLY A 59 17.48 -2.05 -5.53
CA GLY A 59 17.11 -0.82 -6.22
C GLY A 59 18.06 0.34 -5.95
N SER A 60 17.52 1.57 -6.01
CA SER A 60 18.35 2.78 -5.99
C SER A 60 19.05 3.02 -4.65
N PHE A 61 18.51 2.49 -3.55
CA PHE A 61 19.00 2.74 -2.20
C PHE A 61 20.34 2.06 -1.88
N VAL A 62 20.62 0.90 -2.47
CA VAL A 62 21.88 0.16 -2.26
C VAL A 62 22.98 0.51 -3.27
N THR A 63 22.82 1.63 -3.99
CA THR A 63 23.83 2.17 -4.94
C THR A 63 24.60 3.33 -4.32
N ASN A 64 25.56 3.91 -5.04
CA ASN A 64 26.23 5.15 -4.65
C ASN A 64 25.44 6.43 -4.98
N LYS A 65 24.23 6.32 -5.55
CA LYS A 65 23.41 7.50 -5.92
C LYS A 65 23.15 8.36 -4.69
N PRO A 66 23.44 9.67 -4.73
CA PRO A 66 23.33 10.55 -3.55
C PRO A 66 21.89 10.69 -3.04
N GLU A 67 20.93 10.64 -3.97
CA GLU A 67 19.49 10.85 -3.75
C GLU A 67 18.69 9.66 -4.33
N PRO A 68 18.54 8.53 -3.60
CA PRO A 68 17.64 7.45 -4.00
C PRO A 68 16.18 7.90 -3.92
N ARG A 69 15.32 7.42 -4.81
CA ARG A 69 13.92 7.90 -4.89
C ARG A 69 12.95 7.11 -4.02
N ASP A 70 13.27 5.85 -3.82
CA ASP A 70 12.43 4.80 -3.26
C ASP A 70 13.28 3.81 -2.44
N ILE A 71 12.58 3.04 -1.60
CA ILE A 71 13.15 1.86 -0.95
C ILE A 71 12.44 0.64 -1.52
N ASP A 72 13.15 -0.14 -2.33
CA ASP A 72 12.72 -1.45 -2.78
C ASP A 72 13.19 -2.51 -1.77
N CYS A 73 12.25 -3.27 -1.19
CA CYS A 73 12.59 -4.36 -0.29
C CYS A 73 11.64 -5.56 -0.36
N VAL A 74 12.17 -6.72 0.02
CA VAL A 74 11.43 -7.97 0.17
C VAL A 74 11.63 -8.47 1.59
N ILE A 75 10.57 -8.56 2.38
CA ILE A 75 10.62 -9.12 3.73
C ILE A 75 10.47 -10.64 3.61
N LEU A 76 11.48 -11.37 4.09
CA LEU A 76 11.54 -12.82 4.02
C LEU A 76 11.06 -13.46 5.33
N PHE A 77 10.12 -14.39 5.20
CA PHE A 77 9.63 -15.23 6.30
C PHE A 77 10.13 -16.66 6.15
N LYS A 78 10.15 -17.42 7.25
CA LYS A 78 10.46 -18.85 7.18
C LYS A 78 9.34 -19.63 6.48
N SER A 79 8.08 -19.27 6.75
CA SER A 79 6.92 -19.88 6.13
C SER A 79 5.88 -18.86 5.66
N ALA A 80 5.17 -19.19 4.57
CA ALA A 80 4.07 -18.39 4.02
C ALA A 80 2.99 -18.07 5.07
N SER A 81 2.77 -18.98 6.02
CA SER A 81 1.82 -18.82 7.12
C SER A 81 2.14 -17.66 8.08
N GLN A 82 3.39 -17.19 8.08
CA GLN A 82 3.83 -16.04 8.89
C GLN A 82 3.66 -14.71 8.16
N ILE A 83 3.40 -14.72 6.84
CA ILE A 83 3.16 -13.51 6.07
C ILE A 83 1.84 -12.89 6.54
N PRO A 84 1.82 -11.62 6.96
CA PRO A 84 0.60 -10.96 7.42
C PRO A 84 -0.48 -10.97 6.33
N PRO A 85 -1.73 -11.39 6.63
CA PRO A 85 -2.80 -11.52 5.64
C PRO A 85 -3.40 -10.17 5.18
N ARG A 86 -3.12 -9.08 5.91
CA ARG A 86 -3.51 -7.72 5.53
C ARG A 86 -2.25 -6.88 5.37
N ILE A 87 -1.82 -6.74 4.13
CA ILE A 87 -0.87 -5.71 3.71
C ILE A 87 -1.65 -4.40 3.66
N GLU A 88 -1.99 -3.85 4.83
CA GLU A 88 -2.34 -2.43 4.88
C GLU A 88 -1.09 -1.71 4.37
N SER A 89 -1.24 -0.94 3.28
CA SER A 89 -0.12 -0.22 2.68
C SER A 89 0.61 0.51 3.81
N LEU A 90 1.85 0.11 4.05
CA LEU A 90 2.71 0.79 5.00
C LEU A 90 2.96 2.18 4.42
N ASP A 91 2.12 3.15 4.80
CA ASP A 91 2.33 4.57 4.52
C ASP A 91 3.42 5.04 5.48
N ILE A 92 4.66 4.72 5.16
CA ILE A 92 5.80 4.99 6.04
C ILE A 92 6.29 6.40 5.79
N SER A 93 5.80 7.33 6.61
CA SER A 93 6.43 8.64 6.81
C SER A 93 6.58 9.50 5.53
N GLY A 94 5.70 9.33 4.53
CA GLY A 94 5.72 10.11 3.29
C GLY A 94 6.81 9.73 2.28
N ASN A 95 7.55 8.64 2.51
CA ASN A 95 8.54 8.11 1.58
C ASN A 95 7.91 6.98 0.72
N SER A 96 8.27 6.92 -0.56
CA SER A 96 7.87 5.81 -1.44
C SER A 96 8.59 4.53 -1.04
N VAL A 97 7.85 3.49 -0.65
CA VAL A 97 8.42 2.20 -0.23
C VAL A 97 7.69 1.05 -0.92
N ASP A 98 8.44 0.25 -1.67
CA ASP A 98 7.96 -0.95 -2.32
C ASP A 98 8.36 -2.17 -1.49
N ILE A 99 7.40 -2.63 -0.68
CA ILE A 99 7.57 -3.78 0.21
C ILE A 99 6.87 -5.00 -0.38
N PHE A 100 7.65 -6.03 -0.71
CA PHE A 100 7.15 -7.36 -1.03
C PHE A 100 7.33 -8.30 0.14
N PHE A 101 6.57 -9.38 0.12
CA PHE A 101 6.63 -10.44 1.12
C PHE A 101 6.89 -11.76 0.41
N ALA A 102 7.83 -12.53 0.92
CA ALA A 102 8.11 -13.87 0.43
C ALA A 102 8.47 -14.80 1.57
N SER A 103 8.47 -16.10 1.30
CA SER A 103 8.78 -17.11 2.30
C SER A 103 9.75 -18.15 1.78
N SER A 104 10.65 -18.62 2.67
CA SER A 104 11.67 -19.62 2.33
C SER A 104 11.09 -20.98 1.96
N ASP A 105 9.87 -21.31 2.38
CA ASP A 105 9.13 -22.49 1.92
C ASP A 105 8.59 -22.36 0.48
N GLN A 106 8.74 -21.18 -0.14
CA GLN A 106 8.46 -20.90 -1.55
C GLN A 106 9.74 -20.42 -2.27
N PRO A 107 10.77 -21.27 -2.40
CA PRO A 107 12.10 -20.86 -2.89
C PRO A 107 12.06 -20.28 -4.31
N GLN A 108 11.12 -20.71 -5.15
CA GLN A 108 10.98 -20.21 -6.51
C GLN A 108 10.54 -18.74 -6.55
N LEU A 109 9.63 -18.36 -5.65
CA LEU A 109 9.16 -16.99 -5.53
C LEU A 109 10.27 -16.09 -4.96
N VAL A 110 11.03 -16.58 -3.96
CA VAL A 110 12.21 -15.89 -3.42
C VAL A 110 13.25 -15.67 -4.51
N ALA A 111 13.56 -16.68 -5.33
CA ALA A 111 14.49 -16.55 -6.45
C ALA A 111 13.99 -15.56 -7.52
N SER A 112 12.67 -15.48 -7.75
CA SER A 112 12.05 -14.50 -8.64
C SER A 112 12.22 -13.07 -8.14
N PHE A 113 11.98 -12.84 -6.85
CA PHE A 113 12.24 -11.56 -6.22
C PHE A 113 13.74 -11.23 -6.21
N LEU A 114 14.63 -12.17 -5.91
CA LEU A 114 16.07 -11.96 -6.00
C LEU A 114 16.51 -11.62 -7.42
N LYS A 115 15.99 -12.29 -8.45
CA LYS A 115 16.23 -11.93 -9.86
C LYS A 115 15.78 -10.51 -10.12
N LEU A 116 14.55 -10.14 -9.73
CA LEU A 116 14.03 -8.77 -9.89
C LEU A 116 14.94 -7.72 -9.22
N MET A 117 15.32 -7.96 -7.95
CA MET A 117 16.10 -7.02 -7.15
C MET A 117 17.57 -6.92 -7.59
N SER A 118 18.10 -7.96 -8.24
CA SER A 118 19.45 -8.01 -8.79
C SER A 118 19.52 -7.62 -10.27
N THR A 119 18.45 -7.09 -10.86
CA THR A 119 18.42 -6.66 -12.26
C THR A 119 18.28 -5.14 -12.33
N SER A 120 19.24 -4.50 -12.98
CA SER A 120 19.23 -3.06 -13.25
C SER A 120 18.16 -2.71 -14.29
N ARG A 121 17.86 -1.42 -14.47
CA ARG A 121 16.98 -0.94 -15.55
C ARG A 121 17.49 -1.31 -16.96
N PHE A 122 18.79 -1.53 -17.10
CA PHE A 122 19.45 -1.92 -18.35
C PHE A 122 19.75 -3.43 -18.42
N GLU A 123 19.12 -4.22 -17.55
CA GLU A 123 19.22 -5.68 -17.46
C GLU A 123 20.56 -6.21 -16.91
N ASP A 124 21.45 -5.35 -16.44
CA ASP A 124 22.69 -5.76 -15.78
C ASP A 124 22.44 -6.38 -14.41
N ARG A 125 23.32 -7.31 -14.01
CA ARG A 125 23.28 -7.95 -12.70
C ARG A 125 23.92 -7.07 -11.62
N VAL A 126 23.13 -6.65 -10.64
CA VAL A 126 23.56 -5.80 -9.52
C VAL A 126 23.43 -6.52 -8.18
N GLY A 127 24.16 -6.02 -7.18
CA GLY A 127 24.14 -6.57 -5.83
C GLY A 127 22.86 -6.25 -5.05
N VAL A 128 22.45 -7.20 -4.21
CA VAL A 128 21.33 -7.08 -3.26
C VAL A 128 21.88 -7.19 -1.84
N VAL A 129 21.28 -6.47 -0.90
CA VAL A 129 21.69 -6.49 0.50
C VAL A 129 20.69 -7.30 1.32
N ASP A 130 21.17 -8.27 2.10
CA ASP A 130 20.34 -9.12 2.96
C ASP A 130 20.49 -8.70 4.43
N VAL A 131 19.53 -7.93 4.93
CA VAL A 131 19.53 -7.44 6.32
C VAL A 131 18.95 -8.48 7.25
N GLN A 132 19.81 -9.10 8.05
CA GLN A 132 19.46 -10.16 8.98
C GLN A 132 18.63 -9.63 10.16
N ILE A 133 17.38 -10.08 10.29
CA ILE A 133 16.47 -9.69 11.37
C ILE A 133 16.53 -10.70 12.52
N ARG A 134 16.48 -11.99 12.18
CA ARG A 134 16.78 -13.09 13.11
C ARG A 134 18.10 -13.72 12.72
N ARG A 135 18.97 -13.96 13.70
CA ARG A 135 20.15 -14.82 13.52
C ARG A 135 19.68 -16.28 13.46
N SER A 136 19.20 -16.72 12.31
CA SER A 136 19.21 -18.15 11.98
C SER A 136 20.60 -18.50 11.46
N GLU A 137 21.20 -19.59 11.93
CA GLU A 137 22.40 -20.15 11.32
C GLU A 137 22.08 -20.51 9.86
N GLY A 138 22.77 -19.86 8.92
CA GLY A 138 22.64 -20.11 7.48
C GLY A 138 21.68 -19.17 6.74
N LEU A 139 22.16 -17.97 6.40
CA LEU A 139 21.58 -17.10 5.36
C LEU A 139 22.68 -16.71 4.38
N CYS A 140 23.08 -17.69 3.58
CA CYS A 140 23.84 -17.51 2.34
C CYS A 140 22.95 -18.06 1.23
N TRP A 141 22.27 -17.17 0.51
CA TRP A 141 21.46 -17.57 -0.64
C TRP A 141 22.40 -17.76 -1.83
N ASP A 142 22.92 -18.97 -1.97
CA ASP A 142 23.54 -19.37 -3.23
C ASP A 142 22.42 -19.63 -4.22
N ILE A 143 22.33 -18.79 -5.26
CA ILE A 143 21.39 -18.95 -6.36
C ILE A 143 21.77 -20.25 -7.09
N THR A 144 21.13 -21.34 -6.69
CA THR A 144 21.29 -22.67 -7.30
C THR A 144 20.25 -22.91 -8.38
N TRP A 145 19.14 -22.15 -8.33
CA TRP A 145 18.02 -22.23 -9.24
C TRP A 145 17.62 -20.83 -9.69
N GLU A 146 17.52 -20.64 -11.01
CA GLU A 146 16.98 -19.41 -11.59
C GLU A 146 15.50 -19.59 -11.93
N PRO A 147 14.67 -18.55 -11.68
CA PRO A 147 13.25 -18.61 -11.99
C PRO A 147 13.00 -18.72 -13.48
N ASP A 148 12.01 -19.53 -13.84
CA ASP A 148 11.45 -19.54 -15.18
C ASP A 148 10.86 -18.17 -15.54
N GLU A 149 10.68 -17.95 -16.84
CA GLU A 149 10.28 -16.64 -17.35
C GLU A 149 8.85 -16.28 -16.95
N ASP A 150 7.96 -17.27 -16.78
CA ASP A 150 6.56 -17.05 -16.42
C ASP A 150 6.43 -16.55 -14.97
N LEU A 151 7.09 -17.22 -14.02
CA LEU A 151 7.05 -16.83 -12.60
C LEU A 151 7.75 -15.47 -12.40
N TYR A 152 8.86 -15.24 -13.09
CA TYR A 152 9.54 -13.95 -13.08
C TYR A 152 8.63 -12.85 -13.63
N GLU A 153 7.94 -13.08 -14.74
CA GLU A 153 6.99 -12.12 -15.33
C GLU A 153 5.81 -11.82 -14.42
N VAL A 154 5.29 -12.80 -13.67
CA VAL A 154 4.24 -12.57 -12.67
C VAL A 154 4.73 -11.62 -11.57
N VAL A 155 5.91 -11.88 -11.01
CA VAL A 155 6.52 -11.03 -9.96
C VAL A 155 6.83 -9.62 -10.50
N ARG A 156 7.39 -9.53 -11.70
CA ARG A 156 7.69 -8.28 -12.38
C ARG A 156 6.44 -7.46 -12.67
N ARG A 157 5.35 -8.09 -13.11
CA ARG A 157 4.06 -7.41 -13.33
C ARG A 157 3.45 -6.92 -12.03
N ALA A 158 3.51 -7.70 -10.95
CA ALA A 158 3.06 -7.26 -9.64
C ALA A 158 3.81 -6.00 -9.17
N TYR A 159 5.13 -5.95 -9.42
CA TYR A 159 5.96 -4.76 -9.18
C TYR A 159 5.53 -3.55 -10.03
N ILE A 160 5.48 -3.70 -11.36
CA ILE A 160 5.12 -2.61 -12.28
C ILE A 160 3.70 -2.09 -12.01
N GLN A 161 2.74 -3.00 -11.80
CA GLN A 161 1.35 -2.63 -11.52
C GLN A 161 1.22 -1.90 -10.18
N ARG A 162 1.98 -2.29 -9.14
CA ARG A 162 2.00 -1.56 -7.86
C ARG A 162 2.39 -0.10 -8.05
N HIS A 163 3.46 0.17 -8.81
CA HIS A 163 3.86 1.55 -9.12
C HIS A 163 2.83 2.33 -9.95
N TYR A 164 2.07 1.64 -10.82
CA TYR A 164 0.98 2.28 -11.57
C TYR A 164 -0.23 2.60 -10.68
N VAL A 165 -0.59 1.69 -9.78
CA VAL A 165 -1.69 1.84 -8.82
C VAL A 165 -1.39 2.96 -7.83
N GLU A 166 -0.15 3.08 -7.33
CA GLU A 166 0.26 4.18 -6.45
C GLU A 166 0.17 5.55 -7.13
N LYS A 167 0.55 5.66 -8.42
CA LYS A 167 0.34 6.91 -9.18
C LYS A 167 -1.13 7.29 -9.36
N THR A 168 -2.06 6.38 -9.08
CA THR A 168 -3.50 6.59 -9.22
C THR A 168 -4.19 6.96 -7.88
N LEU A 169 -3.47 7.02 -6.76
CA LEU A 169 -4.09 7.23 -5.45
C LEU A 169 -4.30 8.71 -5.08
N ARG A 170 -5.51 9.20 -5.39
CA ARG A 170 -6.54 9.65 -4.42
C ARG A 170 -7.76 10.11 -5.24
N THR A 171 -8.63 9.18 -5.64
CA THR A 171 -9.97 9.56 -6.10
C THR A 171 -10.74 10.07 -4.90
N LYS A 172 -10.89 11.39 -4.82
CA LYS A 172 -11.68 12.03 -3.78
C LYS A 172 -13.12 11.52 -3.92
N GLY A 173 -13.71 11.00 -2.84
CA GLY A 173 -15.09 10.51 -2.82
C GLY A 173 -16.07 11.61 -2.45
N LEU A 174 -17.15 11.77 -3.22
CA LEU A 174 -18.25 12.68 -2.89
C LEU A 174 -19.53 11.87 -2.70
N VAL A 175 -20.07 11.89 -1.48
CA VAL A 175 -21.39 11.35 -1.17
C VAL A 175 -22.37 12.50 -1.02
N THR A 176 -23.40 12.54 -1.86
CA THR A 176 -24.44 13.56 -1.79
C THR A 176 -25.72 12.95 -1.21
N ILE A 177 -26.32 13.68 -0.27
CA ILE A 177 -27.56 13.30 0.39
C ILE A 177 -28.57 14.44 0.17
N HIS A 178 -29.76 14.12 -0.32
CA HIS A 178 -30.85 15.08 -0.49
C HIS A 178 -31.98 14.82 0.50
N GLY A 179 -32.79 15.85 0.79
CA GLY A 179 -33.91 15.73 1.73
C GLY A 179 -35.11 14.96 1.16
N ILE A 180 -35.95 14.44 2.05
CA ILE A 180 -37.28 13.90 1.72
C ILE A 180 -38.15 14.96 1.01
N ARG A 181 -39.04 14.55 0.09
CA ARG A 181 -39.87 15.42 -0.76
C ARG A 181 -39.08 16.37 -1.67
N THR A 182 -37.86 16.00 -2.06
CA THR A 182 -37.09 16.72 -3.08
C THR A 182 -36.75 15.81 -4.24
N HIS A 183 -36.74 16.34 -5.46
CA HIS A 183 -36.36 15.61 -6.66
C HIS A 183 -34.84 15.57 -6.90
N ALA A 184 -34.07 16.25 -6.04
CA ALA A 184 -32.61 16.26 -6.07
C ALA A 184 -31.99 16.67 -7.42
N GLU A 185 -32.68 17.51 -8.21
CA GLU A 185 -32.22 17.90 -9.57
C GLU A 185 -30.83 18.54 -9.55
N TRP A 186 -30.50 19.32 -8.52
CA TRP A 186 -29.17 19.92 -8.29
C TRP A 186 -28.05 18.88 -8.22
N ASN A 187 -28.36 17.64 -7.83
CA ASN A 187 -27.38 16.60 -7.64
C ASN A 187 -26.75 16.15 -8.96
N ALA A 188 -27.51 16.25 -10.06
CA ALA A 188 -26.99 15.95 -11.40
C ALA A 188 -25.85 16.90 -11.79
N GLU A 189 -26.01 18.20 -11.51
CA GLU A 189 -25.01 19.22 -11.78
C GLU A 189 -23.77 19.05 -10.90
N VAL A 190 -23.98 18.78 -9.60
CA VAL A 190 -22.88 18.53 -8.66
C VAL A 190 -22.11 17.26 -9.02
N ALA A 191 -22.81 16.19 -9.38
CA ALA A 191 -22.17 14.93 -9.79
C ALA A 191 -21.36 15.11 -11.06
N LEU A 192 -21.90 15.81 -12.06
CA LEU A 192 -21.19 16.07 -13.32
C LEU A 192 -19.90 16.87 -13.07
N ASN A 193 -19.98 17.95 -12.30
CA ASN A 193 -18.81 18.78 -11.99
C ASN A 193 -17.77 18.02 -11.16
N ALA A 194 -18.18 17.25 -10.17
CA ALA A 194 -17.27 16.48 -9.33
C ALA A 194 -16.58 15.35 -10.12
N SER A 195 -17.33 14.59 -10.93
CA SER A 195 -16.77 13.56 -11.80
C SER A 195 -15.82 14.13 -12.85
N ALA A 196 -16.13 15.28 -13.44
CA ALA A 196 -15.23 15.96 -14.38
C ALA A 196 -13.88 16.36 -13.75
N ASN A 197 -13.85 16.54 -12.42
CA ASN A 197 -12.65 16.87 -11.64
C ASN A 197 -12.00 15.64 -10.98
N GLY A 198 -12.32 14.42 -11.44
CA GLY A 198 -11.69 13.19 -10.98
C GLY A 198 -12.20 12.66 -9.63
N TRP A 199 -13.38 13.08 -9.20
CA TRP A 199 -14.03 12.55 -8.00
C TRP A 199 -14.94 11.36 -8.35
N THR A 200 -14.93 10.35 -7.50
CA THR A 200 -15.95 9.29 -7.53
C THR A 200 -17.18 9.80 -6.78
N VAL A 201 -18.31 9.94 -7.47
CA VAL A 201 -19.55 10.45 -6.89
C VAL A 201 -20.52 9.29 -6.62
N ALA A 202 -21.02 9.19 -5.40
CA ALA A 202 -21.97 8.17 -4.97
C ALA A 202 -23.25 8.86 -4.43
N PRO A 203 -24.24 9.13 -5.29
CA PRO A 203 -25.45 9.84 -4.88
C PRO A 203 -26.42 8.91 -4.13
N PHE A 204 -26.89 9.35 -2.97
CA PHE A 204 -27.93 8.63 -2.22
C PHE A 204 -29.30 9.26 -2.45
N HIS A 205 -30.21 8.50 -3.06
CA HIS A 205 -31.55 8.96 -3.43
C HIS A 205 -32.63 8.41 -2.51
N TYR A 206 -33.24 9.25 -1.66
CA TYR A 206 -34.39 8.88 -0.83
C TYR A 206 -35.70 8.78 -1.64
N GLY A 207 -35.76 9.40 -2.83
CA GLY A 207 -36.99 9.53 -3.62
C GLY A 207 -37.97 10.57 -3.07
N TYR A 208 -39.04 10.87 -3.83
CA TYR A 208 -40.12 11.74 -3.36
C TYR A 208 -41.06 10.95 -2.43
N VAL A 209 -40.63 10.77 -1.19
CA VAL A 209 -41.38 10.01 -0.19
C VAL A 209 -41.94 10.97 0.87
N GLU A 210 -43.23 10.85 1.15
CA GLU A 210 -43.85 11.52 2.29
C GLU A 210 -43.44 10.78 3.57
N ALA A 211 -42.72 11.45 4.46
CA ALA A 211 -42.33 10.83 5.72
C ALA A 211 -43.58 10.50 6.54
N THR A 212 -43.73 9.22 6.92
CA THR A 212 -44.84 8.67 7.72
C THR A 212 -45.06 9.40 9.04
N VAL A 213 -44.06 10.13 9.54
CA VAL A 213 -44.18 11.02 10.71
C VAL A 213 -45.24 12.12 10.50
N PHE A 214 -45.47 12.58 9.26
CA PHE A 214 -46.48 13.61 8.95
C PHE A 214 -47.90 13.06 8.78
N LEU A 215 -48.07 11.75 8.54
CA LEU A 215 -49.39 11.13 8.39
C LEU A 215 -50.18 11.10 9.72
N ASN A 216 -49.48 11.07 10.85
CA ASN A 216 -50.12 11.05 12.18
C ASN A 216 -50.71 12.41 12.61
N LEU A 217 -50.25 13.53 12.03
CA LEU A 217 -50.79 14.86 12.34
C LEU A 217 -52.13 15.14 11.63
N ALA A 218 -52.32 14.59 10.42
CA ALA A 218 -53.56 14.76 9.68
C ALA A 218 -54.74 13.97 10.30
N HIS A 219 -54.47 12.82 10.93
CA HIS A 219 -55.47 12.06 11.69
C HIS A 219 -55.84 12.73 13.02
N ALA A 220 -54.91 13.44 13.67
CA ALA A 220 -55.18 14.16 14.92
C ALA A 220 -56.07 15.41 14.73
N CYS A 221 -55.99 16.11 13.59
CA CYS A 221 -56.84 17.27 13.33
C CYS A 221 -58.28 16.92 12.89
N ARG A 222 -58.53 15.74 12.29
CA ARG A 222 -59.89 15.33 11.87
C ARG A 222 -60.75 14.81 13.02
N SER A 223 -60.16 14.34 14.11
CA SER A 223 -60.90 13.84 15.28
C SER A 223 -61.42 14.96 16.20
N HIS A 224 -60.87 16.18 16.13
CA HIS A 224 -61.35 17.32 16.94
C HIS A 224 -62.52 18.11 16.32
N LEU A 225 -62.72 18.07 15.00
CA LEU A 225 -63.85 18.77 14.35
C LEU A 225 -65.19 18.00 14.41
N LEU A 226 -65.16 16.70 14.74
CA LEU A 226 -66.36 15.86 14.88
C LEU A 226 -66.88 15.74 16.33
N GLN A 227 -66.16 16.29 17.32
CA GLN A 227 -66.61 16.32 18.72
C GLN A 227 -67.39 17.59 19.11
N TYR A 228 -67.31 18.67 18.32
CA TYR A 228 -68.02 19.93 18.62
C TYR A 228 -69.41 20.07 17.98
N SER A 229 -69.84 19.17 17.10
CA SER A 229 -71.18 19.22 16.47
C SER A 229 -72.27 18.40 17.19
N ARG A 230 -71.99 17.86 18.38
CA ARG A 230 -72.97 17.13 19.23
C ARG A 230 -73.35 17.85 20.54
N ILE A 231 -73.02 19.14 20.67
CA ILE A 231 -73.43 19.96 21.82
C ILE A 231 -74.10 21.24 21.31
N THR A 232 -75.22 21.12 20.58
CA THR A 232 -76.26 22.16 20.42
C THR A 232 -77.45 21.57 19.65
N THR A 233 -78.26 20.74 20.31
CA THR A 233 -79.67 20.52 19.95
C THR A 233 -80.41 20.04 21.21
N SER A 234 -80.98 20.99 21.93
CA SER A 234 -82.10 20.85 22.86
C SER A 234 -83.02 22.01 22.58
#